data_AF-A0A7Y3K2J3-F1
#
_entry.id   AF-A0A7Y3K2J3-F1
#
_cell.length_a   1.000
_cell.length_b   1.000
_cell.length_c   1.000
_cell.angle_alpha   90.00
_cell.angle_beta   90.00
_cell.angle_gamma   90.00
#
_symmetry.space_group_name_H-M   'P 1'
#
loop_
_entity.id
_entity.type
_entity.pdbx_description
1 polymer ?
#
loop_
_entity_poly.entity_id
_entity_poly.type
_entity_poly.pdbx_seq_one_letter_code
_entity_poly.pdbx_strand_id
1 'polypeptide(L)'
;MSAINPSSQGMPGEFYTIAQRLESAGGQFRMAWFLGAFGRFFVVVIPAVVGILFIAGIFELPHVLRWVLLLLIPVVMALAYWRYLHKVLWQRPDYAQIARWVELHATELNIPLENRLINAVLLAAELQRLGSQTELGSLADTRTDWIPAVLREIDAGLASQNLAAVVPWKRQARPWLVAGVVGIVAIVLVALFPNQISHGFAVLTSPGAFVPRQGIASILSVTPGDETVLAGEPVEFTVHISTPTHEIVRTTISFHFKSGKNRPRKWPCLVRTILPTAICCPVPRKMSRTWWKPAEPKAANMPFMCCPKSRWLRMISP
;
A
#
# COMPACT_ATOMS: atom_id res chain seq x y z
N MET A 1 -8.04 -20.93 33.29
CA MET A 1 -6.73 -21.62 33.32
C MET A 1 -5.68 -20.54 33.49
N SER A 2 -4.86 -20.63 34.53
CA SER A 2 -3.74 -19.72 34.76
C SER A 2 -2.73 -19.89 33.62
N ALA A 3 -2.21 -18.79 33.06
CA ALA A 3 -1.18 -18.89 32.03
C ALA A 3 0.07 -19.56 32.62
N ILE A 4 0.51 -20.66 32.02
CA ILE A 4 1.73 -21.35 32.41
C ILE A 4 2.91 -20.42 32.09
N ASN A 5 3.75 -20.14 33.08
CA ASN A 5 4.97 -19.38 32.86
C ASN A 5 6.15 -20.36 32.72
N PRO A 6 6.66 -20.62 31.51
CA PRO A 6 7.76 -21.57 31.30
C PRO A 6 9.05 -21.19 32.03
N SER A 7 9.17 -19.94 32.50
CA SER A 7 10.31 -19.44 33.26
C SER A 7 10.19 -19.58 34.78
N SER A 8 9.11 -20.16 35.31
CA SER A 8 8.98 -20.37 36.76
C SER A 8 10.03 -21.40 37.23
N GLN A 9 10.81 -21.03 38.26
CA GLN A 9 11.76 -21.92 38.92
C GLN A 9 11.06 -23.22 39.35
N GLY A 10 11.64 -24.38 38.99
CA GLY A 10 11.14 -25.70 39.37
C GLY A 10 10.51 -26.54 38.26
N MET A 11 10.46 -26.06 37.01
CA MET A 11 10.01 -26.90 35.89
C MET A 11 11.15 -27.76 35.30
N PRO A 12 10.88 -29.02 34.91
CA PRO A 12 11.86 -29.89 34.26
C PRO A 12 12.40 -29.28 32.96
N GLY A 13 13.68 -29.49 32.67
CA GLY A 13 14.33 -28.94 31.46
C GLY A 13 13.70 -29.44 30.16
N GLU A 14 13.11 -30.65 30.19
CA GLU A 14 12.38 -31.26 29.08
C GLU A 14 11.08 -30.50 28.78
N PHE A 15 10.44 -29.91 29.78
CA PHE A 15 9.27 -29.07 29.52
C PHE A 15 9.66 -27.79 28.78
N TYR A 16 10.83 -27.22 29.06
CA TYR A 16 11.31 -26.02 28.38
C TYR A 16 11.54 -26.27 26.88
N THR A 17 12.11 -27.42 26.50
CA THR A 17 12.29 -27.78 25.08
C THR A 17 10.95 -27.97 24.36
N ILE A 18 9.98 -28.65 24.99
CA ILE A 18 8.62 -28.81 24.47
C ILE A 18 7.94 -27.44 24.33
N ALA A 19 8.01 -26.59 25.35
CA ALA A 19 7.41 -25.26 25.35
C ALA A 19 8.01 -24.36 24.27
N GLN A 20 9.32 -24.39 24.08
CA GLN A 20 10.00 -23.63 23.02
C GLN A 20 9.57 -24.11 21.61
N ARG A 21 9.47 -25.42 21.40
CA ARG A 21 8.94 -25.98 20.14
C ARG A 21 7.49 -25.56 19.93
N LEU A 22 6.66 -25.62 20.97
CA LEU A 22 5.27 -25.21 20.93
C LEU A 22 5.10 -23.72 20.64
N GLU A 23 5.95 -22.87 21.23
CA GLU A 23 5.97 -21.44 20.97
C GLU A 23 6.36 -21.14 19.52
N SER A 24 7.38 -21.84 18.99
CA SER A 24 7.79 -21.69 17.59
C SER A 24 6.66 -22.09 16.62
N ALA A 25 5.99 -23.22 16.88
CA ALA A 25 4.84 -23.67 16.10
C ALA A 25 3.67 -22.69 16.24
N GLY A 26 3.34 -22.29 17.47
CA GLY A 26 2.30 -21.30 17.76
C GLY A 26 2.53 -19.96 17.06
N GLY A 27 3.79 -19.51 16.99
CA GLY A 27 4.20 -18.34 16.23
C GLY A 27 3.89 -18.47 14.73
N GLN A 28 4.23 -19.61 14.13
CA GLN A 28 3.92 -19.90 12.72
C GLN A 28 2.41 -19.99 12.46
N PHE A 29 1.65 -20.66 13.35
CA PHE A 29 0.19 -20.69 13.28
C PHE A 29 -0.38 -19.27 13.35
N ARG A 30 0.02 -18.46 14.32
CA ARG A 30 -0.45 -17.08 14.46
C ARG A 30 -0.15 -16.27 13.20
N MET A 31 1.06 -16.42 12.64
CA MET A 31 1.44 -15.74 11.40
C MET A 31 0.55 -16.19 10.23
N ALA A 32 0.32 -17.48 10.06
CA ALA A 32 -0.54 -18.01 8.98
C ALA A 32 -1.99 -17.52 9.12
N TRP A 33 -2.54 -17.53 10.34
CA TRP A 33 -3.89 -17.01 10.61
C TRP A 33 -3.98 -15.49 10.41
N PHE A 34 -2.96 -14.74 10.82
CA PHE A 34 -2.87 -13.30 10.58
C PHE A 34 -2.82 -12.98 9.09
N LEU A 35 -1.96 -13.65 8.33
CA LEU A 35 -1.88 -13.52 6.87
C LEU A 35 -3.21 -13.85 6.20
N GLY A 36 -3.87 -14.94 6.60
CA GLY A 36 -5.18 -15.29 6.05
C GLY A 36 -6.28 -14.28 6.39
N ALA A 37 -6.28 -13.73 7.60
CA ALA A 37 -7.19 -12.66 8.01
C ALA A 37 -6.93 -11.36 7.24
N PHE A 38 -5.67 -11.02 7.01
CA PHE A 38 -5.26 -9.84 6.25
C PHE A 38 -5.67 -9.93 4.78
N GLY A 39 -5.54 -11.12 4.17
CA GLY A 39 -6.07 -11.37 2.83
C GLY A 39 -7.59 -11.12 2.74
N ARG A 40 -8.37 -11.63 3.70
CA ARG A 40 -9.84 -11.38 3.76
C ARG A 40 -10.18 -9.91 3.97
N PHE A 41 -9.39 -9.20 4.78
CA PHE A 41 -9.55 -7.75 4.98
C PHE A 41 -9.43 -7.01 3.64
N PHE A 42 -8.39 -7.27 2.85
CA PHE A 42 -8.22 -6.63 1.54
C PHE A 42 -9.31 -6.98 0.53
N VAL A 43 -9.76 -8.23 0.51
CA VAL A 43 -10.86 -8.67 -0.37
C VAL A 43 -12.13 -7.84 -0.15
N VAL A 44 -12.37 -7.35 1.07
CA VAL A 44 -13.54 -6.50 1.38
C VAL A 44 -13.23 -5.02 1.18
N VAL A 45 -12.09 -4.54 1.67
CA VAL A 45 -11.78 -3.10 1.71
C VAL A 45 -11.46 -2.54 0.32
N ILE A 46 -10.67 -3.24 -0.49
CA ILE A 46 -10.29 -2.76 -1.83
C ILE A 46 -11.51 -2.48 -2.71
N PRO A 47 -12.44 -3.43 -2.95
CA PRO A 47 -13.58 -3.18 -3.83
C PRO A 47 -14.55 -2.16 -3.24
N ALA A 48 -14.69 -2.10 -1.91
CA ALA A 48 -15.54 -1.08 -1.28
C ALA A 48 -14.96 0.34 -1.50
N VAL A 49 -13.67 0.54 -1.25
CA VAL A 49 -13.02 1.84 -1.44
C VAL A 49 -13.01 2.24 -2.92
N VAL A 50 -12.61 1.33 -3.81
CA VAL A 50 -12.59 1.59 -5.26
C VAL A 50 -14.00 1.83 -5.78
N GLY A 51 -14.99 1.08 -5.33
CA GLY A 51 -16.39 1.29 -5.69
C GLY A 51 -16.94 2.63 -5.20
N ILE A 52 -16.64 3.03 -3.97
CA ILE A 52 -17.01 4.35 -3.44
C ILE A 52 -16.38 5.48 -4.26
N LEU A 53 -15.08 5.37 -4.58
CA LEU A 53 -14.39 6.34 -5.43
C LEU A 53 -15.00 6.42 -6.83
N PHE A 54 -15.30 5.27 -7.42
CA PHE A 54 -15.89 5.19 -8.76
C PHE A 54 -17.30 5.80 -8.80
N ILE A 55 -18.16 5.49 -7.82
CA ILE A 55 -19.49 6.09 -7.68
C ILE A 55 -19.37 7.61 -7.49
N ALA A 56 -18.44 8.06 -6.65
CA ALA A 56 -18.20 9.49 -6.43
C ALA A 56 -17.71 10.24 -7.68
N GLY A 57 -16.99 9.56 -8.56
CA GLY A 57 -16.54 10.13 -9.84
C GLY A 57 -17.66 10.22 -10.89
N ILE A 58 -18.53 9.21 -10.96
CA ILE A 58 -19.56 9.12 -11.99
C ILE A 58 -20.77 10.01 -11.71
N PHE A 59 -21.16 10.16 -10.44
CA PHE A 59 -22.38 10.87 -10.07
C PHE A 59 -22.11 12.26 -9.50
N GLU A 60 -22.96 13.22 -9.84
CA GLU A 60 -22.97 14.54 -9.20
C GLU A 60 -23.69 14.44 -7.87
N LEU A 61 -22.95 14.04 -6.84
CA LEU A 61 -23.52 13.76 -5.54
C LEU A 61 -23.80 15.09 -4.80
N PRO A 62 -24.98 15.23 -4.15
CA PRO A 62 -25.25 16.35 -3.27
C PRO A 62 -24.27 16.36 -2.10
N HIS A 63 -24.03 17.54 -1.52
CA HIS A 63 -23.02 17.74 -0.48
C HIS A 63 -23.14 16.74 0.69
N VAL A 64 -24.37 16.48 1.15
CA VAL A 64 -24.63 15.51 2.23
C VAL A 64 -24.17 14.09 1.87
N LEU A 65 -24.41 13.65 0.64
CA LEU A 65 -24.07 12.29 0.21
C LEU A 65 -22.57 12.10 0.05
N ARG A 66 -21.82 13.16 -0.29
CA ARG A 66 -20.35 13.14 -0.29
C ARG A 66 -19.79 12.86 1.10
N TRP A 67 -20.33 13.51 2.13
CA TRP A 67 -19.96 13.25 3.52
C TRP A 67 -20.31 11.83 3.96
N VAL A 68 -21.49 11.33 3.56
CA VAL A 68 -21.89 9.94 3.86
C VAL A 68 -20.90 8.95 3.23
N LEU A 69 -20.55 9.12 1.95
CA LEU A 69 -19.57 8.26 1.27
C LEU A 69 -18.17 8.36 1.89
N LEU A 70 -17.76 9.56 2.29
CA LEU A 70 -16.48 9.78 2.98
C LEU A 70 -16.45 9.07 4.33
N LEU A 71 -17.54 9.11 5.11
CA LEU A 71 -17.67 8.40 6.39
C LEU A 71 -17.83 6.88 6.21
N LEU A 72 -18.37 6.44 5.07
CA LEU A 72 -18.55 5.02 4.78
C LEU A 72 -17.20 4.29 4.65
N ILE A 73 -16.16 4.95 4.12
CA ILE A 73 -14.81 4.37 3.98
C ILE A 73 -14.25 3.90 5.34
N PRO A 74 -14.07 4.77 6.36
CA PRO A 74 -13.56 4.35 7.66
C PRO A 74 -14.51 3.39 8.38
N VAL A 75 -15.83 3.48 8.17
CA VAL A 75 -16.80 2.51 8.72
C VAL A 75 -16.56 1.11 8.15
N VAL A 76 -16.43 0.97 6.83
CA VAL A 76 -16.13 -0.32 6.19
C VAL A 76 -14.77 -0.86 6.64
N MET A 77 -13.75 0.00 6.72
CA MET A 77 -12.42 -0.38 7.23
C MET A 77 -12.50 -0.84 8.69
N ALA A 78 -13.22 -0.13 9.55
CA ALA A 78 -13.39 -0.49 10.96
C ALA A 78 -14.14 -1.80 11.13
N LEU A 79 -15.23 -2.02 10.37
CA LEU A 79 -15.99 -3.27 10.37
C LEU A 79 -15.14 -4.45 9.88
N ALA A 80 -14.38 -4.26 8.80
CA ALA A 80 -13.47 -5.28 8.28
C ALA A 80 -12.35 -5.59 9.29
N TYR A 81 -11.76 -4.56 9.90
CA TYR A 81 -10.76 -4.71 10.96
C TYR A 81 -11.33 -5.50 12.15
N TRP A 82 -12.48 -5.09 12.68
CA TRP A 82 -13.13 -5.74 13.81
C TRP A 82 -13.45 -7.20 13.52
N ARG A 83 -13.97 -7.46 12.32
CA ARG A 83 -14.43 -8.79 11.90
C ARG A 83 -13.29 -9.78 11.66
N TYR A 84 -12.17 -9.33 11.10
CA TYR A 84 -11.08 -10.21 10.63
C TYR A 84 -9.79 -10.09 11.43
N LEU A 85 -9.37 -8.88 11.79
CA LEU A 85 -8.05 -8.63 12.37
C LEU A 85 -8.08 -8.46 13.89
N HIS A 86 -9.14 -7.90 14.46
CA HIS A 86 -9.19 -7.55 15.89
C HIS A 86 -8.98 -8.78 16.78
N LYS A 87 -9.73 -9.87 16.56
CA LYS A 87 -9.53 -11.09 17.36
C LYS A 87 -8.10 -11.65 17.24
N VAL A 88 -7.54 -11.66 16.03
CA VAL A 88 -6.20 -12.23 15.77
C VAL A 88 -5.09 -11.40 16.40
N LEU A 89 -5.23 -10.08 16.41
CA LEU A 89 -4.24 -9.16 17.02
C LEU A 89 -4.28 -9.17 18.54
N TRP A 90 -5.48 -9.22 19.12
CA TRP A 90 -5.67 -9.02 20.56
C TRP A 90 -5.75 -10.31 21.37
N GLN A 91 -6.21 -11.42 20.77
CA GLN A 91 -6.28 -12.70 21.49
C GLN A 91 -4.95 -13.43 21.40
N ARG A 92 -4.21 -13.45 22.51
CA ARG A 92 -3.05 -14.33 22.69
C ARG A 92 -3.56 -15.71 23.10
N PRO A 93 -3.38 -16.75 22.26
CA PRO A 93 -3.81 -18.10 22.62
C PRO A 93 -2.94 -18.65 23.75
N ASP A 94 -3.58 -19.39 24.65
CA ASP A 94 -2.89 -20.12 25.72
C ASP A 94 -2.13 -21.34 25.16
N TYR A 95 -1.09 -21.82 25.83
CA TYR A 95 -0.30 -22.97 25.39
C TYR A 95 -1.17 -24.22 25.19
N ALA A 96 -2.17 -24.42 26.06
CA ALA A 96 -3.13 -25.52 25.91
C ALA A 96 -3.98 -25.39 24.64
N GLN A 97 -4.34 -24.17 24.24
CA GLN A 97 -5.08 -23.93 23.00
C GLN A 97 -4.20 -24.15 21.77
N ILE A 98 -2.94 -23.69 21.81
CA ILE A 98 -1.97 -23.91 20.75
C ILE A 98 -1.74 -25.42 20.58
N ALA A 99 -1.52 -26.14 21.67
CA ALA A 99 -1.33 -27.59 21.63
C ALA A 99 -2.54 -28.30 21.04
N ARG A 100 -3.75 -27.89 21.44
CA ARG A 100 -4.99 -28.42 20.85
C ARG A 100 -5.10 -28.13 19.36
N TRP A 101 -4.74 -26.94 18.90
CA TRP A 101 -4.77 -26.61 17.48
C TRP A 101 -3.76 -27.41 16.66
N VAL A 102 -2.54 -27.60 17.18
CA VAL A 102 -1.50 -28.41 16.54
C VAL A 102 -1.97 -29.86 16.42
N GLU A 103 -2.47 -30.46 17.49
CA GLU A 103 -2.97 -31.84 17.51
C GLU A 103 -4.15 -32.05 16.54
N LEU A 104 -5.12 -31.12 16.52
CA LEU A 104 -6.25 -31.18 15.59
C LEU A 104 -5.78 -31.15 14.12
N HIS A 105 -4.84 -30.26 13.78
CA HIS A 105 -4.32 -30.17 12.41
C HIS A 105 -3.41 -31.34 12.05
N ALA A 106 -2.67 -31.88 13.02
CA ALA A 106 -1.86 -33.07 12.80
C ALA A 106 -2.72 -34.29 12.50
N THR A 107 -3.86 -34.41 13.19
CA THR A 107 -4.87 -35.44 12.92
C THR A 107 -5.40 -35.33 11.49
N GLU A 108 -5.69 -34.12 11.01
CA GLU A 108 -6.11 -33.89 9.61
C GLU A 108 -5.03 -34.31 8.58
N LEU A 109 -3.75 -34.27 8.97
CA LEU A 109 -2.60 -34.65 8.13
C LEU A 109 -2.14 -36.10 8.34
N ASN A 110 -2.86 -36.90 9.14
CA ASN A 110 -2.49 -38.26 9.52
C ASN A 110 -1.12 -38.37 10.21
N ILE A 111 -0.69 -37.35 10.95
CA ILE A 111 0.52 -37.39 11.77
C ILE A 111 0.12 -37.89 13.18
N PRO A 112 0.62 -39.04 13.64
CA PRO A 112 0.22 -39.61 14.92
C PRO A 112 0.89 -38.84 16.08
N LEU A 113 0.23 -37.80 16.59
CA LEU A 113 0.59 -37.14 17.85
C LEU A 113 -0.17 -37.70 19.06
N GLU A 114 -1.31 -38.36 18.87
CA GLU A 114 -2.03 -39.10 19.92
C GLU A 114 -2.34 -38.28 21.19
N ASN A 115 -2.58 -36.97 21.08
CA ASN A 115 -2.79 -36.05 22.22
C ASN A 115 -1.57 -35.91 23.15
N ARG A 116 -0.38 -36.34 22.73
CA ARG A 116 0.84 -36.26 23.55
C ARG A 116 1.18 -34.81 23.90
N LEU A 117 0.98 -33.86 22.98
CA LEU A 117 1.30 -32.45 23.20
C LEU A 117 0.36 -31.79 24.21
N ILE A 118 -0.95 -32.08 24.13
CA ILE A 118 -1.94 -31.59 25.09
C ILE A 118 -1.66 -32.19 26.47
N ASN A 119 -1.40 -33.50 26.53
CA ASN A 119 -1.10 -34.19 27.78
C ASN A 119 0.17 -33.63 28.45
N ALA A 120 1.23 -33.35 27.68
CA ALA A 120 2.44 -32.71 28.20
C ALA A 120 2.14 -31.33 28.83
N VAL A 121 1.33 -30.49 28.16
CA VAL A 121 0.95 -29.17 28.69
C VAL A 121 0.07 -29.29 29.94
N LEU A 122 -0.87 -30.24 29.97
CA LEU A 122 -1.72 -30.49 31.15
C LEU A 122 -0.91 -31.03 32.34
N LEU A 123 0.03 -31.95 32.09
CA LEU A 123 0.92 -32.48 33.12
C LEU A 123 1.82 -31.39 33.70
N ALA A 124 2.37 -30.51 32.85
CA ALA A 124 3.18 -29.38 33.32
C ALA A 124 2.35 -28.37 34.14
N ALA A 125 1.11 -28.08 33.71
CA ALA A 125 0.21 -27.24 34.50
C ALA A 125 -0.10 -27.85 35.87
N GLU A 126 -0.26 -29.17 35.95
CA GLU A 126 -0.48 -29.87 37.22
C GLU A 126 0.78 -29.87 38.09
N LEU A 127 1.96 -30.10 37.51
CA LEU A 127 3.24 -30.01 38.21
C LEU A 127 3.45 -28.62 38.81
N GLN A 128 3.13 -27.56 38.05
CA GLN A 128 3.22 -26.18 38.53
C GLN A 128 2.30 -25.92 39.73
N ARG A 129 1.10 -26.52 39.76
CA ARG A 129 0.17 -26.42 40.90
C ARG A 129 0.65 -27.19 42.12
N LEU A 130 1.24 -28.37 41.92
CA LEU A 130 1.81 -29.18 42.99
C LEU A 130 3.02 -28.48 43.63
N GLY A 131 3.86 -27.84 42.81
CA GLY A 131 5.00 -27.05 43.29
C GLY A 131 4.59 -25.89 44.20
N SER A 132 3.40 -25.31 44.00
CA SER A 132 2.89 -24.26 44.89
C SER A 132 2.16 -24.77 46.14
N GLN A 133 1.97 -26.08 46.30
CA GLN A 133 1.25 -26.72 47.43
C GLN A 133 2.18 -27.57 48.31
N THR A 134 3.40 -27.09 48.55
CA THR A 134 4.54 -27.78 49.17
C THR A 134 4.32 -28.37 50.59
N GLU A 135 3.10 -28.35 51.13
CA GLU A 135 2.75 -28.85 52.48
C GLU A 135 2.18 -30.29 52.51
N LEU A 136 1.80 -30.91 51.38
CA LEU A 136 1.35 -32.33 51.34
C LEU A 136 2.46 -33.30 50.91
N GLY A 137 3.52 -33.38 51.71
CA GLY A 137 4.81 -34.02 51.42
C GLY A 137 4.90 -35.56 51.43
N SER A 138 3.90 -36.29 50.93
CA SER A 138 4.05 -37.76 50.75
C SER A 138 3.49 -38.33 49.44
N LEU A 139 2.41 -37.75 48.92
CA LEU A 139 1.88 -38.09 47.58
C LEU A 139 2.52 -37.23 46.47
N ALA A 140 3.09 -36.08 46.84
CA ALA A 140 3.80 -35.20 45.92
C ALA A 140 5.10 -35.84 45.40
N ASP A 141 5.81 -36.61 46.23
CA ASP A 141 7.12 -37.18 45.89
C ASP A 141 7.03 -38.16 44.71
N THR A 142 6.08 -39.12 44.76
CA THR A 142 5.93 -40.07 43.65
C THR A 142 5.55 -39.38 42.34
N ARG A 143 4.69 -38.35 42.38
CA ARG A 143 4.29 -37.59 41.17
C ARG A 143 5.44 -36.77 40.59
N THR A 144 6.29 -36.24 41.45
CA THR A 144 7.42 -35.41 41.03
C THR A 144 8.46 -36.23 40.26
N ASP A 145 8.57 -37.53 40.53
CA ASP A 145 9.53 -38.41 39.86
C ASP A 145 9.06 -38.92 38.49
N TRP A 146 7.77 -39.30 38.34
CA TRP A 146 7.30 -39.89 37.07
C TRP A 146 6.92 -38.85 36.00
N ILE A 147 6.49 -37.64 36.38
CA ILE A 147 6.09 -36.59 35.41
C ILE A 147 7.26 -36.24 34.47
N PRO A 148 8.49 -35.97 34.95
CA PRO A 148 9.64 -35.73 34.08
C PRO A 148 9.95 -36.90 33.14
N ALA A 149 9.80 -38.15 33.60
CA ALA A 149 10.03 -39.33 32.76
C ALA A 149 9.04 -39.40 31.59
N VAL A 150 7.75 -39.14 31.84
CA VAL A 150 6.72 -39.07 30.78
C VAL A 150 6.99 -37.90 29.84
N LEU A 151 7.39 -36.74 30.35
CA LEU A 151 7.74 -35.58 29.52
C LEU A 151 8.94 -35.87 28.62
N ARG A 152 9.96 -36.59 29.13
CA ARG A 152 11.13 -37.00 28.34
C ARG A 152 10.76 -37.97 27.22
N GLU A 153 9.87 -38.92 27.47
CA GLU A 153 9.35 -39.82 26.44
C GLU A 153 8.58 -39.05 25.35
N ILE A 154 7.74 -38.09 25.76
CA ILE A 154 7.01 -37.22 24.82
C ILE A 154 7.97 -36.36 24.00
N ASP A 155 8.98 -35.74 24.62
CA ASP A 155 9.98 -34.93 23.90
C ASP A 155 10.77 -35.76 22.88
N ALA A 156 11.19 -36.98 23.26
CA ALA A 156 11.84 -37.91 22.35
C ALA A 156 10.94 -38.28 21.16
N GLY A 157 9.65 -38.50 21.40
CA GLY A 157 8.67 -38.73 20.34
C GLY A 157 8.50 -37.51 19.42
N LEU A 158 8.36 -36.31 20.00
CA LEU A 158 8.21 -35.04 19.26
C LEU A 158 9.46 -34.65 18.48
N ALA A 159 10.65 -35.05 18.94
CA ALA A 159 11.92 -34.77 18.26
C ALA A 159 11.95 -35.32 16.83
N SER A 160 11.29 -36.46 16.61
CA SER A 160 11.19 -37.09 15.29
C SER A 160 10.15 -36.44 14.37
N GLN A 161 9.26 -35.61 14.91
CA GLN A 161 8.13 -35.06 14.17
C GLN A 161 8.35 -33.63 13.71
N ASN A 162 7.98 -33.34 12.46
CA ASN A 162 8.08 -31.99 11.90
C ASN A 162 6.81 -31.17 12.21
N LEU A 163 6.80 -30.50 13.37
CA LEU A 163 5.68 -29.64 13.80
C LEU A 163 5.42 -28.47 12.84
N ALA A 164 6.42 -28.02 12.07
CA ALA A 164 6.24 -26.95 11.09
C ALA A 164 5.39 -27.37 9.89
N ALA A 165 5.37 -28.67 9.55
CA ALA A 165 4.54 -29.22 8.49
C ALA A 165 3.03 -29.17 8.82
N VAL A 166 2.69 -29.08 10.11
CA VAL A 166 1.31 -29.05 10.61
C VAL A 166 0.63 -27.69 10.36
N VAL A 167 1.41 -26.66 10.02
CA VAL A 167 0.90 -25.31 9.83
C VAL A 167 0.05 -25.23 8.55
N PRO A 168 -1.21 -24.73 8.61
CA PRO A 168 -2.15 -24.75 7.49
C PRO A 168 -1.90 -23.64 6.44
N TRP A 169 -0.66 -23.54 5.93
CA TRP A 169 -0.26 -22.53 4.95
C TRP A 169 -1.14 -22.55 3.69
N LYS A 170 -1.45 -23.73 3.16
CA LYS A 170 -2.26 -23.91 1.96
C LYS A 170 -3.68 -23.36 2.11
N ARG A 171 -4.29 -23.53 3.29
CA ARG A 171 -5.66 -23.06 3.56
C ARG A 171 -5.71 -21.54 3.66
N GLN A 172 -4.68 -20.92 4.24
CA GLN A 172 -4.58 -19.47 4.38
C GLN A 172 -4.06 -18.76 3.13
N ALA A 173 -3.50 -19.49 2.16
CA ALA A 173 -3.14 -18.95 0.84
C ALA A 173 -4.38 -18.66 -0.04
N ARG A 174 -5.51 -19.36 0.15
CA ARG A 174 -6.72 -19.16 -0.66
C ARG A 174 -7.25 -17.70 -0.62
N PRO A 175 -7.42 -17.06 0.55
CA PRO A 175 -7.77 -15.64 0.61
C PRO A 175 -6.81 -14.72 -0.15
N TRP A 176 -5.52 -15.04 -0.21
CA TRP A 176 -4.54 -14.25 -0.95
C TRP A 176 -4.69 -14.35 -2.45
N LEU A 177 -5.04 -15.54 -2.97
CA LEU A 177 -5.38 -15.69 -4.38
C LEU A 177 -6.59 -14.82 -4.75
N VAL A 178 -7.65 -14.86 -3.92
CA VAL A 178 -8.83 -14.01 -4.13
C VAL A 178 -8.48 -12.53 -4.00
N ALA A 179 -7.69 -12.15 -2.99
CA ALA A 179 -7.21 -10.77 -2.82
C ALA A 179 -6.41 -10.30 -4.03
N GLY A 180 -5.56 -11.17 -4.59
CA GLY A 180 -4.80 -10.91 -5.81
C GLY A 180 -5.71 -10.66 -7.00
N VAL A 181 -6.71 -11.52 -7.24
CA VAL A 181 -7.69 -11.33 -8.33
C VAL A 181 -8.47 -10.03 -8.15
N VAL A 182 -8.98 -9.76 -6.94
CA VAL A 182 -9.71 -8.52 -6.63
C VAL A 182 -8.82 -7.29 -6.82
N GLY A 183 -7.55 -7.38 -6.42
CA GLY A 183 -6.55 -6.33 -6.64
C GLY A 183 -6.28 -6.08 -8.12
N ILE A 184 -6.14 -7.13 -8.93
CA ILE A 184 -5.96 -7.00 -10.39
C ILE A 184 -7.20 -6.34 -11.01
N VAL A 185 -8.41 -6.77 -10.65
CA VAL A 185 -9.66 -6.17 -11.15
C VAL A 185 -9.73 -4.69 -10.77
N ALA A 186 -9.38 -4.33 -9.53
CA ALA A 186 -9.32 -2.94 -9.09
C ALA A 186 -8.30 -2.12 -9.90
N ILE A 187 -7.10 -2.66 -10.14
CA ILE A 187 -6.06 -1.99 -10.96
C ILE A 187 -6.55 -1.80 -12.40
N VAL A 188 -7.15 -2.82 -13.01
CA VAL A 188 -7.72 -2.74 -14.36
C VAL A 188 -8.82 -1.68 -14.42
N LEU A 189 -9.69 -1.61 -13.41
CA LEU A 189 -10.74 -0.59 -13.34
C LEU A 189 -10.15 0.83 -13.26
N VAL A 190 -9.11 1.02 -12.43
CA VAL A 190 -8.41 2.30 -12.31
C VAL A 190 -7.71 2.68 -13.62
N ALA A 191 -7.14 1.70 -14.33
CA ALA A 191 -6.47 1.92 -15.61
C ALA A 191 -7.45 2.24 -16.75
N LEU A 192 -8.64 1.63 -16.76
CA LEU A 192 -9.68 1.88 -17.76
C LEU A 192 -10.43 3.20 -17.52
N PHE A 193 -10.58 3.61 -16.25
CA PHE A 193 -11.37 4.79 -15.85
C PHE A 193 -10.57 5.76 -14.94
N PRO A 194 -9.39 6.24 -15.39
CA PRO A 194 -8.52 7.06 -14.55
C PRO A 194 -9.16 8.42 -14.20
N ASN A 195 -9.95 8.99 -15.13
CA ASN A 195 -10.61 10.27 -14.94
C ASN A 195 -11.72 10.19 -13.88
N GLN A 196 -12.49 9.11 -13.88
CA GLN A 196 -13.57 8.90 -12.92
C GLN A 196 -13.01 8.66 -11.52
N ILE A 197 -12.00 7.81 -11.38
CA ILE A 197 -11.39 7.53 -10.08
C ILE A 197 -10.69 8.77 -9.50
N SER A 198 -9.94 9.50 -10.32
CA SER A 198 -9.26 10.74 -9.87
C SER A 198 -10.24 11.84 -9.50
N HIS A 199 -11.33 12.01 -10.27
CA HIS A 199 -12.41 12.93 -9.92
C HIS A 199 -13.10 12.53 -8.62
N GLY A 200 -13.47 11.26 -8.46
CA GLY A 200 -14.09 10.76 -7.23
C GLY A 200 -13.20 10.95 -6.01
N PHE A 201 -11.89 10.72 -6.14
CA PHE A 201 -10.91 11.02 -5.09
C PHE A 201 -10.87 12.52 -4.75
N ALA A 202 -10.86 13.39 -5.75
CA ALA A 202 -10.88 14.84 -5.55
C ALA A 202 -12.19 15.31 -4.87
N VAL A 203 -13.34 14.76 -5.26
CA VAL A 203 -14.66 15.05 -4.67
C VAL A 203 -14.71 14.64 -3.19
N LEU A 204 -14.19 13.46 -2.84
CA LEU A 204 -14.20 12.98 -1.46
C LEU A 204 -13.18 13.69 -0.55
N THR A 205 -12.04 14.11 -1.09
CA THR A 205 -11.03 14.87 -0.32
C THR A 205 -11.43 16.33 -0.11
N SER A 206 -12.33 16.87 -0.94
CA SER A 206 -12.84 18.25 -0.85
C SER A 206 -14.37 18.31 -0.90
N PRO A 207 -15.08 17.74 0.09
CA PRO A 207 -16.54 17.55 0.00
C PRO A 207 -17.32 18.87 -0.10
N GLY A 208 -16.78 19.97 0.46
CA GLY A 208 -17.36 21.31 0.42
C GLY A 208 -16.95 22.18 -0.77
N ALA A 209 -16.03 21.71 -1.62
CA ALA A 209 -15.60 22.45 -2.79
C ALA A 209 -16.30 21.94 -4.05
N PHE A 210 -16.45 22.84 -5.02
CA PHE A 210 -16.79 22.44 -6.38
C PHE A 210 -15.54 21.86 -7.05
N VAL A 211 -15.64 20.60 -7.50
CA VAL A 211 -14.56 19.91 -8.21
C VAL A 211 -14.99 19.72 -9.66
N PRO A 212 -14.42 20.50 -10.61
CA PRO A 212 -14.78 20.38 -12.01
C PRO A 212 -14.36 19.02 -12.56
N ARG A 213 -15.22 18.41 -13.38
CA ARG A 213 -14.88 17.18 -14.10
C ARG A 213 -13.97 17.51 -15.27
N GLN A 214 -12.91 16.73 -15.41
CA GLN A 214 -12.03 16.81 -16.57
C GLN A 214 -12.79 16.36 -17.83
N GLY A 215 -12.72 17.16 -18.90
CA GLY A 215 -13.35 16.85 -20.19
C GLY A 215 -14.78 17.37 -20.39
N ILE A 216 -15.38 18.09 -19.42
CA ILE A 216 -16.71 18.69 -19.59
C ILE A 216 -16.66 20.02 -20.36
N ALA A 217 -15.60 20.81 -20.20
CA ALA A 217 -15.42 22.03 -20.97
C ALA A 217 -14.40 21.79 -22.08
N SER A 218 -14.87 21.69 -23.33
CA SER A 218 -14.01 21.74 -24.50
C SER A 218 -14.00 23.16 -25.06
N ILE A 219 -12.81 23.75 -25.21
CA ILE A 219 -12.64 24.97 -26.00
C ILE A 219 -12.78 24.53 -27.46
N LEU A 220 -13.94 24.81 -28.08
CA LEU A 220 -14.23 24.38 -29.45
C LEU A 220 -13.38 25.14 -30.46
N SER A 221 -13.27 26.44 -30.25
CA SER A 221 -12.43 27.31 -31.05
C SER A 221 -12.11 28.58 -30.27
N VAL A 222 -10.89 29.06 -30.45
CA VAL A 222 -10.46 30.39 -30.05
C VAL A 222 -10.19 31.13 -31.35
N THR A 223 -11.05 32.08 -31.69
CA THR A 223 -10.82 33.06 -32.74
C THR A 223 -10.30 34.34 -32.04
N PRO A 224 -9.34 35.09 -32.61
CA PRO A 224 -9.02 35.24 -34.02
C PRO A 224 -7.95 34.23 -34.46
N GLY A 225 -7.97 33.82 -35.73
CA GLY A 225 -6.89 33.02 -36.30
C GLY A 225 -5.56 33.79 -36.40
N ASP A 226 -4.66 33.37 -37.28
CA ASP A 226 -3.42 34.10 -37.61
C ASP A 226 -3.75 35.44 -38.30
N GLU A 227 -4.15 36.45 -37.53
CA GLU A 227 -4.28 37.84 -37.98
C GLU A 227 -3.10 38.68 -37.49
N THR A 228 -2.46 39.38 -38.43
CA THR A 228 -1.43 40.37 -38.10
C THR A 228 -2.10 41.66 -37.67
N VAL A 229 -2.21 41.87 -36.35
CA VAL A 229 -2.77 43.10 -35.79
C VAL A 229 -1.67 44.15 -35.65
N LEU A 230 -1.96 45.40 -36.03
CA LEU A 230 -1.07 46.54 -35.84
C LEU A 230 -1.01 46.92 -34.35
N ALA A 231 0.17 47.33 -33.90
CA ALA A 231 0.37 47.73 -32.51
C ALA A 231 -0.52 48.95 -32.17
N GLY A 232 -1.44 48.77 -31.21
CA GLY A 232 -2.36 49.80 -30.76
C GLY A 232 -3.83 49.61 -31.18
N GLU A 233 -4.12 48.63 -32.04
CA GLU A 233 -5.50 48.29 -32.40
C GLU A 233 -6.12 47.30 -31.39
N PRO A 234 -7.41 47.46 -31.04
CA PRO A 234 -8.10 46.52 -30.16
C PRO A 234 -8.28 45.16 -30.85
N VAL A 235 -7.96 44.08 -30.14
CA VAL A 235 -8.16 42.71 -30.62
C VAL A 235 -9.34 42.10 -29.90
N GLU A 236 -10.36 41.69 -30.65
CA GLU A 236 -11.51 40.97 -30.13
C GLU A 236 -11.25 39.45 -30.21
N PHE A 237 -11.35 38.79 -29.07
CA PHE A 237 -11.23 37.34 -28.98
C PHE A 237 -12.61 36.73 -28.75
N THR A 238 -13.07 35.91 -29.68
CA THR A 238 -14.31 35.14 -29.51
C THR A 238 -13.95 33.72 -29.11
N VAL A 239 -14.42 33.29 -27.95
CA VAL A 239 -14.13 31.96 -27.41
C VAL A 239 -15.43 31.18 -27.33
N HIS A 240 -15.54 30.16 -28.17
CA HIS A 240 -16.69 29.26 -28.15
C HIS A 240 -16.41 28.12 -27.16
N ILE A 241 -17.06 28.19 -26.00
CA ILE A 241 -17.01 27.15 -24.98
C ILE A 241 -18.30 26.36 -25.08
N SER A 242 -18.21 25.07 -25.41
CA SER A 242 -19.33 24.16 -25.22
C SER A 242 -19.18 23.50 -23.87
N THR A 243 -20.23 23.68 -23.06
CA THR A 243 -20.45 22.90 -21.85
C THR A 243 -21.72 22.05 -22.11
N PRO A 244 -21.65 20.72 -21.96
CA PRO A 244 -22.80 19.84 -22.14
C PRO A 244 -23.87 20.03 -21.05
N THR A 245 -23.50 20.68 -19.95
CA THR A 245 -24.38 21.06 -18.84
C THR A 245 -24.32 22.58 -18.72
N HIS A 246 -25.44 23.28 -18.47
CA HIS A 246 -25.51 24.75 -18.31
C HIS A 246 -24.76 25.29 -17.06
N GLU A 247 -23.59 24.75 -16.76
CA GLU A 247 -22.81 25.04 -15.57
C GLU A 247 -21.80 26.16 -15.85
N ILE A 248 -21.72 27.12 -14.94
CA ILE A 248 -20.84 28.29 -15.08
C ILE A 248 -19.42 27.87 -14.71
N VAL A 249 -18.60 27.55 -15.71
CA VAL A 249 -17.18 27.23 -15.53
C VAL A 249 -16.35 28.50 -15.56
N ARG A 250 -15.58 28.75 -14.49
CA ARG A 250 -14.64 29.89 -14.44
C ARG A 250 -13.40 29.55 -15.26
N THR A 251 -13.33 30.07 -16.48
CA THR A 251 -12.23 29.83 -17.42
C THR A 251 -11.26 31.02 -17.40
N THR A 252 -9.98 30.75 -17.12
CA THR A 252 -8.92 31.76 -17.26
C THR A 252 -8.26 31.59 -18.62
N ILE A 253 -8.28 32.65 -19.43
CA ILE A 253 -7.68 32.65 -20.77
C ILE A 253 -6.43 33.51 -20.72
N SER A 254 -5.28 32.89 -20.95
CA SER A 254 -3.99 33.58 -21.01
C SER A 254 -3.54 33.76 -22.46
N PHE A 255 -3.42 35.00 -22.90
CA PHE A 255 -2.95 35.33 -24.24
C PHE A 255 -1.44 35.57 -24.23
N HIS A 256 -0.71 34.91 -25.13
CA HIS A 256 0.72 35.12 -25.32
C HIS A 256 0.98 35.77 -26.68
N PHE A 257 1.30 37.06 -26.67
CA PHE A 257 1.68 37.79 -27.88
C PHE A 257 3.16 37.55 -28.19
N LYS A 258 3.47 36.94 -29.32
CA LYS A 258 4.84 36.93 -29.87
C LYS A 258 5.00 38.17 -30.74
N SER A 259 5.75 39.17 -30.25
CA SER A 259 6.18 40.28 -31.09
C SER A 259 7.09 39.75 -32.19
N GLY A 260 6.61 39.82 -33.44
CA GLY A 260 7.41 39.50 -34.62
C GLY A 260 8.61 40.44 -34.68
N LYS A 261 9.77 40.01 -34.20
CA LYS A 261 11.05 40.67 -34.47
C LYS A 261 11.41 40.43 -35.93
N ASN A 262 10.68 41.05 -36.83
CA ASN A 262 11.18 41.33 -38.16
C ASN A 262 12.26 42.41 -37.98
N ARG A 263 13.44 42.01 -37.50
CA ARG A 263 14.63 42.86 -37.63
C ARG A 263 14.78 43.03 -39.14
N PRO A 264 14.74 44.26 -39.68
CA PRO A 264 15.04 44.44 -41.08
C PRO A 264 16.41 43.79 -41.34
N ARG A 265 16.46 42.86 -42.28
CA ARG A 265 17.74 42.37 -42.81
C ARG A 265 18.50 43.60 -43.23
N LYS A 266 19.50 44.01 -42.44
CA LYS A 266 20.45 45.04 -42.83
C LYS A 266 21.10 44.56 -44.12
N TRP A 267 20.72 45.17 -45.23
CA TRP A 267 21.48 45.08 -46.47
C TRP A 267 22.88 45.66 -46.18
N PRO A 268 23.97 45.01 -46.63
CA PRO A 268 25.30 45.55 -46.46
C PRO A 268 25.48 46.72 -47.43
N CYS A 269 25.20 47.94 -46.96
CA CYS A 269 25.76 49.13 -47.59
C CYS A 269 27.24 49.19 -47.21
N LEU A 270 28.08 48.81 -48.18
CA LEU A 270 29.44 49.32 -48.32
C LEU A 270 29.40 50.87 -48.35
N VAL A 271 30.57 51.48 -48.13
CA VAL A 271 30.91 52.93 -48.15
C VAL A 271 30.93 53.53 -46.73
N ARG A 272 32.07 53.52 -46.02
CA ARG A 272 33.35 54.27 -46.17
C ARG A 272 33.31 55.60 -45.40
N THR A 273 33.99 55.57 -44.24
CA THR A 273 34.83 56.60 -43.59
C THR A 273 34.23 58.00 -43.31
N ILE A 274 34.20 58.39 -42.03
CA ILE A 274 35.00 59.47 -41.40
C ILE A 274 34.55 59.64 -39.92
N LEU A 275 35.50 59.49 -38.98
CA LEU A 275 35.47 59.87 -37.55
C LEU A 275 35.56 61.42 -37.38
N PRO A 276 35.66 62.01 -36.16
CA PRO A 276 35.23 61.63 -34.81
C PRO A 276 34.51 62.80 -34.07
N THR A 277 33.97 62.53 -32.87
CA THR A 277 33.99 63.35 -31.61
C THR A 277 32.72 62.99 -30.81
N ALA A 278 32.80 62.14 -29.79
CA ALA A 278 33.25 62.38 -28.40
C ALA A 278 32.21 63.15 -27.54
N ILE A 279 32.01 62.61 -26.33
CA ILE A 279 31.67 63.28 -25.06
C ILE A 279 30.27 62.97 -24.43
N CYS A 280 30.38 62.38 -23.22
CA CYS A 280 29.51 62.41 -22.04
C CYS A 280 28.37 61.39 -21.79
N CYS A 281 28.72 60.42 -20.91
CA CYS A 281 28.03 59.84 -19.73
C CYS A 281 27.01 60.77 -18.99
N PRO A 282 26.16 60.31 -18.02
CA PRO A 282 26.37 59.16 -17.12
C PRO A 282 25.14 58.31 -16.68
N VAL A 283 25.49 57.23 -15.96
CA VAL A 283 24.65 56.35 -15.12
C VAL A 283 24.60 56.90 -13.67
N PRO A 284 23.53 56.67 -12.91
CA PRO A 284 23.63 55.92 -11.63
C PRO A 284 22.46 54.91 -11.45
N ARG A 285 22.68 53.62 -11.09
CA ARG A 285 22.84 53.03 -9.71
C ARG A 285 21.64 53.36 -8.79
N LYS A 286 20.88 52.43 -8.18
CA LYS A 286 21.29 51.29 -7.31
C LYS A 286 20.10 50.37 -6.93
N MET A 287 20.38 49.05 -6.81
CA MET A 287 20.06 48.06 -5.73
C MET A 287 18.62 47.98 -5.15
N SER A 288 17.98 46.82 -4.94
CA SER A 288 18.44 45.61 -4.21
C SER A 288 17.45 44.42 -4.45
N ARG A 289 17.94 43.18 -4.71
CA ARG A 289 17.92 41.96 -3.85
C ARG A 289 16.48 41.51 -3.43
N THR A 290 16.01 40.24 -3.57
CA THR A 290 16.71 38.94 -3.52
C THR A 290 15.80 37.70 -3.70
N TRP A 291 16.44 36.57 -4.09
CA TRP A 291 16.19 35.13 -3.82
C TRP A 291 14.93 34.41 -4.35
N TRP A 292 15.10 33.58 -5.40
CA TRP A 292 15.04 32.09 -5.36
C TRP A 292 15.42 31.52 -6.75
N LYS A 293 16.39 30.60 -6.79
CA LYS A 293 16.76 29.78 -7.96
C LYS A 293 16.52 28.31 -7.59
N PRO A 294 15.87 27.50 -8.44
CA PRO A 294 16.11 26.06 -8.48
C PRO A 294 17.19 25.72 -9.51
N ALA A 295 17.95 24.68 -9.21
CA ALA A 295 19.13 24.22 -9.90
C ALA A 295 18.83 23.47 -11.21
N GLU A 296 19.67 23.68 -12.22
CA GLU A 296 19.78 22.86 -13.43
C GLU A 296 20.61 21.59 -13.14
N PRO A 297 20.23 20.41 -13.65
CA PRO A 297 21.12 19.26 -13.72
C PRO A 297 22.06 19.36 -14.93
N LYS A 298 23.37 19.24 -14.67
CA LYS A 298 24.42 19.14 -15.69
C LYS A 298 24.34 17.81 -16.43
N ALA A 299 24.27 17.89 -17.76
CA ALA A 299 24.54 16.79 -18.67
C ALA A 299 26.03 16.41 -18.57
N ALA A 300 26.32 15.13 -18.32
CA ALA A 300 27.64 14.55 -18.42
C ALA A 300 27.77 13.76 -19.73
N ASN A 301 28.81 14.12 -20.48
CA ASN A 301 29.29 13.45 -21.67
C ASN A 301 29.61 11.96 -21.42
N MET A 302 29.19 11.07 -22.32
CA MET A 302 29.92 9.84 -22.62
C MET A 302 29.87 9.53 -24.14
N PRO A 303 30.97 8.98 -24.71
CA PRO A 303 31.19 8.94 -26.15
C PRO A 303 30.69 7.66 -26.84
N PHE A 304 30.54 7.80 -28.15
CA PHE A 304 30.33 6.76 -29.16
C PHE A 304 31.35 5.61 -29.08
N MET A 305 30.88 4.37 -29.24
CA MET A 305 31.66 3.32 -29.90
C MET A 305 30.77 2.24 -30.55
N CYS A 306 30.94 2.15 -31.87
CA CYS A 306 30.84 1.01 -32.80
C CYS A 306 29.83 -0.15 -32.61
N CYS A 307 29.05 -0.31 -33.68
CA CYS A 307 28.40 -1.54 -34.19
C CYS A 307 29.36 -2.76 -34.23
N PRO A 308 28.86 -4.01 -34.19
CA PRO A 308 28.61 -4.66 -35.48
C PRO A 308 27.39 -5.59 -35.57
N LYS A 309 26.77 -5.53 -36.76
CA LYS A 309 26.16 -6.56 -37.62
C LYS A 309 25.91 -8.00 -37.11
N SER A 310 24.71 -8.47 -37.51
CA SER A 310 24.33 -9.84 -37.96
C SER A 310 24.15 -10.89 -36.84
N ARG A 311 23.27 -11.90 -36.90
CA ARG A 311 22.72 -12.67 -38.03
C ARG A 311 21.61 -13.63 -37.50
N TRP A 312 20.45 -13.69 -38.18
CA TRP A 312 19.60 -14.90 -38.48
C TRP A 312 18.94 -15.67 -37.30
N LEU A 313 17.59 -15.76 -37.19
CA LEU A 313 16.55 -16.53 -37.91
C LEU A 313 16.19 -17.90 -37.28
N ARG A 314 14.86 -18.10 -37.07
CA ARG A 314 14.07 -19.35 -37.00
C ARG A 314 14.23 -20.22 -35.74
N MET A 315 13.26 -21.02 -35.28
CA MET A 315 11.98 -21.56 -35.80
C MET A 315 11.18 -22.00 -34.55
N ILE A 316 9.89 -21.66 -34.39
CA ILE A 316 8.71 -22.54 -34.59
C ILE A 316 8.99 -24.04 -34.34
N SER A 317 8.39 -24.54 -33.24
CA SER A 317 7.64 -25.79 -32.96
C SER A 317 7.82 -27.04 -33.85
N PRO A 318 7.41 -28.25 -33.41
CA PRO A 318 6.24 -28.58 -32.57
C PRO A 318 6.52 -28.70 -31.07
#